data_AF-A0ABC9YAF8-F1
#
_entry.id   AF-A0ABC9YAF8-F1
#
_cell.length_a   1.000
_cell.length_b   1.000
_cell.length_c   1.000
_cell.angle_alpha   90.00
_cell.angle_beta   90.00
_cell.angle_gamma   90.00
#
_symmetry.space_group_name_H-M   'P 1'
#
loop_
_entity.id
_entity.type
_entity.pdbx_description
1 polymer ?
#
loop_
_entity_poly.entity_id
_entity_poly.type
_entity_poly.pdbx_seq_one_letter_code
_entity_poly.pdbx_strand_id
1 'polypeptide(L)'
;MLDLVLTNKDGLVGDVKLKGGLGCSDHEMVEFRILRAARRAHSKLPTLDFRRADLGLFRDLLGRLPWDKALEGRGAQDSWLVFKGHFLQAQERCIPTKKKSGKNTKRPPWMNKELLGKVKQKKEACRGWKQGQVAWEEYRETVRAASDQVRKAKALMIELNLAKDVKGNKKSFYRYVSDKRKTRGKCGSPLE
;
A
#
# COMPACT_ATOMS: atom_id res chain seq x y z
N MET A 1 -1.04 22.78 29.25
CA MET A 1 -0.48 22.25 27.97
C MET A 1 -1.10 23.00 26.82
N LEU A 2 -0.38 23.14 25.69
CA LEU A 2 -0.90 23.78 24.48
C LEU A 2 -1.12 22.72 23.40
N ASP A 3 -2.31 22.73 22.78
CA ASP A 3 -2.66 21.87 21.66
C ASP A 3 -2.67 22.69 20.35
N LEU A 4 -1.80 22.32 19.40
CA LEU A 4 -1.52 23.11 18.19
C LEU A 4 -1.91 22.34 16.92
N VAL A 5 -2.54 23.03 15.96
CA VAL A 5 -2.79 22.53 14.60
C VAL A 5 -1.93 23.33 13.62
N LEU A 6 -0.86 22.70 13.12
CA LEU A 6 0.07 23.32 12.17
C LEU A 6 -0.28 22.93 10.72
N THR A 7 -0.31 23.91 9.83
CA THR A 7 -0.46 23.71 8.38
C THR A 7 0.67 24.39 7.63
N ASN A 8 1.10 23.81 6.51
CA ASN A 8 2.08 24.40 5.59
C ASN A 8 1.41 25.10 4.40
N LYS A 9 0.09 25.21 4.41
CA LYS A 9 -0.72 25.84 3.36
C LYS A 9 -1.85 26.63 3.99
N ASP A 10 -1.93 27.90 3.64
CA ASP A 10 -3.00 28.79 4.06
C ASP A 10 -4.34 28.30 3.51
N GLY A 11 -5.39 28.38 4.35
CA GLY A 11 -6.74 27.95 3.98
C GLY A 11 -6.94 26.43 3.88
N LEU A 12 -5.92 25.59 4.16
CA LEU A 12 -6.10 24.13 4.19
C LEU A 12 -6.93 23.66 5.38
N VAL A 13 -6.88 24.40 6.48
CA VAL A 13 -7.59 24.12 7.72
C VAL A 13 -8.62 25.21 7.97
N GLY A 14 -9.86 24.82 8.23
CA GLY A 14 -10.95 25.71 8.62
C GLY A 14 -11.76 25.13 9.78
N ASP A 15 -12.71 25.91 10.31
CA ASP A 15 -13.64 25.50 11.36
C ASP A 15 -12.96 24.89 12.61
N VAL A 16 -11.89 25.52 13.11
CA VAL A 16 -11.18 25.08 14.33
C VAL A 16 -12.02 25.41 15.56
N LYS A 17 -12.32 24.41 16.38
CA LYS A 17 -13.13 24.52 17.61
C LYS A 17 -12.61 23.58 18.68
N LEU A 18 -12.83 23.94 19.94
CA LEU A 18 -12.62 23.05 21.08
C LEU A 18 -13.90 22.28 21.37
N LYS A 19 -13.79 20.97 21.58
CA LYS A 19 -14.92 20.05 21.79
C LYS A 19 -15.02 19.52 23.23
N GLY A 20 -14.21 20.06 24.15
CA GLY A 20 -14.13 19.64 25.55
C GLY A 20 -13.15 18.50 25.82
N GLY A 21 -13.05 18.09 27.09
CA GLY A 21 -12.08 17.11 27.57
C GLY A 21 -12.35 15.67 27.09
N LEU A 22 -11.29 14.95 26.74
CA LEU A 22 -11.39 13.54 26.35
C LEU A 22 -11.23 12.63 27.58
N GLY A 23 -12.34 12.24 28.21
CA GLY A 23 -12.31 11.40 29.42
C GLY A 23 -11.76 12.18 30.63
N CYS A 24 -10.84 11.59 31.39
CA CYS A 24 -10.17 12.25 32.53
C CYS A 24 -8.89 13.03 32.13
N SER A 25 -8.66 13.26 30.84
CA SER A 25 -7.50 14.02 30.39
C SER A 25 -7.68 15.49 30.68
N ASP A 26 -6.59 16.13 31.07
CA ASP A 26 -6.43 17.59 31.20
C ASP A 26 -6.34 18.31 29.83
N HIS A 27 -6.38 17.58 28.72
CA HIS A 27 -6.41 18.12 27.36
C HIS A 27 -7.83 18.23 26.79
N GLU A 28 -8.07 19.32 26.06
CA GLU A 28 -9.29 19.51 25.28
C GLU A 28 -9.13 19.03 23.83
N MET A 29 -10.17 18.41 23.29
CA MET A 29 -10.19 17.96 21.90
C MET A 29 -10.29 19.16 20.96
N VAL A 30 -9.32 19.29 20.05
CA VAL A 30 -9.39 20.24 18.94
C VAL A 30 -10.06 19.58 17.73
N GLU A 31 -11.22 20.10 17.32
CA GLU A 31 -11.93 19.74 16.10
C GLU A 31 -11.62 20.76 15.00
N PHE A 32 -11.28 20.30 13.79
CA PHE A 32 -11.03 21.16 12.64
C PHE A 32 -11.39 20.46 11.33
N ARG A 33 -11.62 21.23 10.27
CA ARG A 33 -11.90 20.72 8.92
C ARG A 33 -10.70 20.91 8.01
N ILE A 34 -10.28 19.83 7.36
CA ILE A 34 -9.30 19.91 6.27
C ILE A 34 -10.04 20.15 4.97
N LEU A 35 -9.92 21.36 4.43
CA LEU A 35 -10.51 21.80 3.16
C LEU A 35 -9.68 21.22 2.01
N ARG A 36 -10.01 19.99 1.59
CA ARG A 36 -9.29 19.31 0.52
C ARG A 36 -10.25 18.67 -0.48
N ALA A 37 -10.16 19.09 -1.74
CA ALA A 37 -10.75 18.38 -2.87
C ALA A 37 -10.01 17.05 -3.08
N ALA A 38 -10.55 15.96 -2.52
CA ALA A 38 -9.96 14.63 -2.66
C ALA A 38 -10.27 14.02 -4.04
N ARG A 39 -9.49 14.33 -5.07
CA ARG A 39 -9.48 13.48 -6.28
C ARG A 39 -8.71 12.21 -5.98
N ARG A 40 -9.43 11.10 -5.82
CA ARG A 40 -8.82 9.77 -5.69
C ARG A 40 -8.37 9.31 -7.08
N ALA A 41 -7.20 9.77 -7.52
CA ALA A 41 -6.61 9.27 -8.74
C ALA A 41 -6.23 7.79 -8.53
N HIS A 42 -7.04 6.88 -9.08
CA HIS A 42 -6.59 5.51 -9.27
C HIS A 42 -5.52 5.53 -10.36
N SER A 43 -4.25 5.69 -9.97
CA SER A 43 -3.14 5.65 -10.91
C SER A 43 -3.04 4.22 -11.45
N LYS A 44 -3.73 3.93 -12.56
CA LYS A 44 -3.61 2.70 -13.35
C LYS A 44 -2.30 2.75 -14.14
N LEU A 45 -1.18 2.96 -13.46
CA LEU A 45 0.12 3.02 -14.11
C LEU A 45 0.39 1.66 -14.78
N PRO A 46 0.71 1.64 -16.08
CA PRO A 46 1.21 0.44 -16.73
C PRO A 46 2.53 0.05 -16.06
N THR A 47 2.68 -1.24 -15.79
CA THR A 47 3.92 -1.82 -15.26
C THR A 47 4.36 -2.91 -16.21
N LEU A 48 5.66 -3.05 -16.47
CA LEU A 48 6.19 -4.12 -17.31
C LEU A 48 5.90 -5.50 -16.70
N ASP A 49 5.49 -6.44 -17.53
CA ASP A 49 5.20 -7.82 -17.13
C ASP A 49 6.35 -8.77 -17.51
N PHE A 50 7.41 -8.72 -16.72
CA PHE A 50 8.61 -9.56 -16.91
C PHE A 50 8.33 -11.07 -16.94
N ARG A 51 7.17 -11.53 -16.44
CA ARG A 51 6.78 -12.95 -16.52
C ARG A 51 6.44 -13.40 -17.94
N ARG A 52 6.06 -12.46 -18.80
CA ARG A 52 5.70 -12.68 -20.20
C ARG A 52 6.72 -12.06 -21.15
N ALA A 53 7.90 -11.69 -20.63
CA ALA A 53 8.95 -11.12 -21.44
C ALA A 53 9.55 -12.18 -22.37
N ASP A 54 9.73 -11.83 -23.64
CA ASP A 54 10.55 -12.62 -24.55
C ASP A 54 12.01 -12.17 -24.42
N LEU A 55 12.74 -12.84 -23.52
CA LEU A 55 14.15 -12.53 -23.27
C LEU A 55 15.05 -13.00 -24.41
N GLY A 56 14.61 -13.98 -25.21
CA GLY A 56 15.34 -14.43 -26.40
C GLY A 56 15.37 -13.34 -27.45
N LEU A 57 14.19 -12.83 -27.83
CA LEU A 57 14.05 -11.70 -28.74
C LEU A 57 14.75 -10.44 -28.20
N PHE A 58 14.67 -10.18 -26.90
CA PHE A 58 15.34 -9.04 -26.29
C PHE A 58 16.86 -9.09 -26.46
N ARG A 59 17.47 -10.25 -26.18
CA ARG A 59 18.91 -10.46 -26.39
C ARG A 59 19.28 -10.35 -27.85
N ASP A 60 18.48 -10.91 -28.74
CA ASP A 60 18.77 -10.89 -30.19
C ASP A 60 18.70 -9.47 -30.75
N LEU A 61 17.73 -8.65 -30.31
CA LEU A 61 17.62 -7.25 -30.70
C LEU A 61 18.84 -6.43 -30.26
N LEU A 62 19.35 -6.64 -29.04
CA LEU A 62 20.54 -5.94 -28.56
C LEU A 62 21.83 -6.49 -29.15
N GLY A 63 21.92 -7.80 -29.38
CA GLY A 63 23.11 -8.46 -29.93
C GLY A 63 23.34 -8.16 -31.42
N ARG A 64 22.29 -7.80 -32.17
CA ARG A 64 22.39 -7.42 -33.59
C ARG A 64 22.80 -5.97 -33.83
N LEU A 65 22.83 -5.14 -32.79
CA LEU A 65 23.19 -3.74 -32.95
C LEU A 65 24.71 -3.59 -33.15
N PRO A 66 25.15 -2.78 -34.13
CA PRO A 66 26.57 -2.53 -34.36
C PRO A 66 27.11 -1.55 -33.32
N TRP A 67 27.31 -2.02 -32.09
CA TRP A 67 27.71 -1.20 -30.95
C TRP A 67 28.99 -0.42 -31.19
N ASP A 68 29.95 -1.03 -31.90
CA ASP A 68 31.22 -0.38 -32.23
C ASP A 68 30.99 0.93 -32.99
N LYS A 69 30.11 0.93 -34.00
CA LYS A 69 29.74 2.14 -34.75
C LYS A 69 28.81 3.06 -33.97
N ALA A 70 27.90 2.51 -33.19
CA ALA A 70 26.93 3.30 -32.43
C ALA A 70 27.60 4.14 -31.33
N LEU A 71 28.73 3.64 -30.79
CA LEU A 71 29.46 4.24 -29.68
C LEU A 71 30.78 4.92 -30.11
N GLU A 72 31.19 4.78 -31.38
CA GLU A 72 32.42 5.36 -31.91
C GLU A 72 32.49 6.88 -31.71
N GLY A 73 33.62 7.37 -31.19
CA GLY A 73 33.88 8.80 -30.99
C GLY A 73 33.01 9.48 -29.93
N ARG A 74 32.17 8.75 -29.20
CA ARG A 74 31.29 9.30 -28.16
C ARG A 74 31.93 9.23 -26.78
N GLY A 75 31.69 10.26 -25.97
CA GLY A 75 32.01 10.26 -24.55
C GLY A 75 31.11 9.28 -23.76
N ALA A 76 31.51 8.96 -22.54
CA ALA A 76 30.79 7.99 -21.69
C ALA A 76 29.30 8.33 -21.50
N GLN A 77 28.98 9.61 -21.33
CA GLN A 77 27.60 10.07 -21.13
C GLN A 77 26.74 9.89 -22.39
N ASP A 78 27.27 10.26 -23.56
CA ASP A 78 26.56 10.12 -24.84
C ASP A 78 26.39 8.66 -25.21
N SER A 79 27.42 7.84 -25.00
CA SER A 79 27.38 6.39 -25.16
C SER A 79 26.32 5.75 -24.27
N TRP A 80 26.19 6.20 -23.02
CA TRP A 80 25.14 5.73 -22.10
C TRP A 80 23.73 6.09 -22.60
N LEU A 81 23.52 7.30 -23.11
CA LEU A 81 22.21 7.70 -23.65
C LEU A 81 21.81 6.88 -24.88
N VAL A 82 22.76 6.62 -25.78
CA VAL A 82 22.55 5.76 -26.97
C VAL A 82 22.19 4.34 -26.54
N PHE A 83 22.97 3.76 -25.63
CA PHE A 83 22.69 2.43 -25.08
C PHE A 83 21.30 2.37 -24.43
N LYS A 84 20.99 3.34 -23.55
CA LYS A 84 19.71 3.41 -22.84
C LYS A 84 18.53 3.53 -23.81
N GLY A 85 18.68 4.29 -24.89
CA GLY A 85 17.67 4.42 -25.94
C GLY A 85 17.34 3.08 -26.58
N HIS A 86 18.37 2.37 -27.07
CA HIS A 86 18.20 1.05 -27.68
C HIS A 86 17.68 0.00 -26.71
N PHE A 87 18.14 0.02 -25.45
CA PHE A 87 17.66 -0.86 -24.39
C PHE A 87 16.16 -0.66 -24.13
N LEU A 88 15.72 0.59 -23.99
CA LEU A 88 14.30 0.91 -23.75
C LEU A 88 13.43 0.55 -24.96
N GLN A 89 13.94 0.74 -26.17
CA GLN A 89 13.25 0.34 -27.40
C GLN A 89 13.07 -1.19 -27.49
N ALA A 90 14.12 -1.96 -27.18
CA ALA A 90 14.02 -3.42 -27.10
C ALA A 90 13.06 -3.85 -25.98
N GLN A 91 13.08 -3.14 -24.85
CA GLN A 91 12.22 -3.45 -23.70
C GLN A 91 10.74 -3.27 -24.06
N GLU A 92 10.40 -2.21 -24.78
CA GLU A 92 9.04 -1.93 -25.21
C GLU A 92 8.51 -2.99 -26.18
N ARG A 93 9.36 -3.52 -27.06
CA ARG A 93 9.00 -4.57 -28.02
C ARG A 93 8.88 -5.95 -27.38
N CYS A 94 9.71 -6.26 -26.39
CA CYS A 94 9.83 -7.62 -25.85
C CYS A 94 9.06 -7.84 -24.55
N ILE A 95 8.72 -6.78 -23.82
CA ILE A 95 8.10 -6.89 -22.50
C ILE A 95 6.71 -6.23 -22.52
N PRO A 96 5.65 -7.04 -22.55
CA PRO A 96 4.29 -6.53 -22.48
C PRO A 96 4.06 -5.70 -21.22
N THR A 97 3.25 -4.64 -21.32
CA THR A 97 2.78 -3.91 -20.15
C THR A 97 1.52 -4.55 -19.58
N LYS A 98 1.43 -4.64 -18.26
CA LYS A 98 0.20 -4.97 -17.54
C LYS A 98 -0.28 -3.76 -16.77
N LYS A 99 -1.60 -3.56 -16.78
CA LYS A 99 -2.22 -2.64 -15.83
C LYS A 99 -1.99 -3.19 -14.43
N LYS A 100 -1.49 -2.36 -13.53
CA LYS A 100 -1.45 -2.70 -12.12
C LYS A 100 -2.90 -2.89 -11.66
N SER A 101 -3.38 -4.13 -11.65
CA SER A 101 -4.60 -4.45 -10.93
C SER A 101 -4.32 -4.09 -9.48
N GLY A 102 -5.13 -3.19 -8.91
CA GLY A 102 -5.02 -2.87 -7.49
C GLY A 102 -5.11 -4.20 -6.75
N LYS A 103 -3.99 -4.65 -6.17
CA LYS A 103 -3.77 -5.92 -5.48
C LYS A 103 -4.92 -6.91 -5.67
N ASN A 104 -4.72 -7.94 -6.50
CA ASN A 104 -5.59 -9.11 -6.59
C ASN A 104 -6.32 -9.29 -5.26
N THR A 105 -7.63 -9.05 -5.30
CA THR A 105 -8.59 -9.10 -4.19
C THR A 105 -8.81 -10.54 -3.75
N LYS A 106 -7.74 -11.36 -3.75
CA LYS A 106 -7.79 -12.68 -3.14
C LYS A 106 -7.97 -12.43 -1.66
N ARG A 107 -9.23 -12.59 -1.27
CA ARG A 107 -9.71 -12.48 0.09
C ARG A 107 -8.77 -13.29 0.97
N PRO A 108 -8.17 -12.67 2.00
CA PRO A 108 -7.35 -13.43 2.92
C PRO A 108 -8.15 -14.61 3.45
N PRO A 109 -7.55 -15.79 3.66
CA PRO A 109 -8.29 -16.98 4.08
C PRO A 109 -9.17 -16.69 5.31
N TRP A 110 -8.65 -15.98 6.31
CA TRP A 110 -9.36 -15.59 7.54
C TRP A 110 -10.58 -14.70 7.35
N MET A 111 -10.80 -14.12 6.18
CA MET A 111 -11.86 -13.15 5.97
C MET A 111 -13.09 -13.87 5.41
N ASN A 112 -14.08 -14.17 6.26
CA ASN A 112 -15.37 -14.77 5.89
C ASN A 112 -16.50 -13.71 5.83
N LYS A 113 -17.68 -14.05 5.26
CA LYS A 113 -18.79 -13.10 5.00
C LYS A 113 -19.24 -12.39 6.28
N GLU A 114 -19.26 -13.09 7.40
CA GLU A 114 -19.62 -12.58 8.72
C GLU A 114 -18.64 -11.49 9.22
N LEU A 115 -17.33 -11.76 9.18
CA LEU A 115 -16.29 -10.78 9.54
C LEU A 115 -16.35 -9.53 8.67
N LEU A 116 -16.73 -9.70 7.40
CA LEU A 116 -16.92 -8.56 6.49
C LEU A 116 -18.08 -7.67 6.97
N GLY A 117 -19.19 -8.29 7.40
CA GLY A 117 -20.31 -7.59 8.01
C GLY A 117 -19.89 -6.79 9.23
N LYS A 118 -19.08 -7.38 10.11
CA LYS A 118 -18.58 -6.70 11.33
C LYS A 118 -17.59 -5.56 11.02
N VAL A 119 -16.74 -5.73 10.00
CA VAL A 119 -15.90 -4.63 9.50
C VAL A 119 -16.75 -3.51 8.90
N LYS A 120 -17.87 -3.84 8.25
CA LYS A 120 -18.81 -2.85 7.72
C LYS A 120 -19.53 -2.10 8.84
N GLN A 121 -20.05 -2.81 9.85
CA GLN A 121 -20.65 -2.23 11.06
C GLN A 121 -19.67 -1.30 11.76
N LYS A 122 -18.40 -1.70 11.92
CA LYS A 122 -17.34 -0.82 12.46
C LYS A 122 -17.17 0.47 11.65
N LYS A 123 -17.26 0.40 10.31
CA LYS A 123 -17.19 1.59 9.45
C LYS A 123 -18.42 2.47 9.60
N GLU A 124 -19.60 1.87 9.69
CA GLU A 124 -20.87 2.57 9.88
C GLU A 124 -20.89 3.28 11.25
N ALA A 125 -20.51 2.60 12.33
CA ALA A 125 -20.33 3.20 13.66
C ALA A 125 -19.34 4.37 13.64
N CYS A 126 -18.22 4.25 12.91
CA CYS A 126 -17.26 5.34 12.73
C CYS A 126 -17.84 6.54 11.96
N ARG A 127 -18.71 6.29 10.96
CA ARG A 127 -19.40 7.36 10.23
C ARG A 127 -20.44 8.04 11.12
N GLY A 128 -21.27 7.26 11.82
CA GLY A 128 -22.30 7.79 12.74
C GLY A 128 -21.69 8.61 13.88
N TRP A 129 -20.61 8.12 14.50
CA TRP A 129 -19.88 8.89 15.52
C TRP A 129 -19.33 10.21 14.98
N LYS A 130 -18.71 10.21 13.79
CA LYS A 130 -18.24 11.45 13.14
C LYS A 130 -19.36 12.43 12.80
N GLN A 131 -20.57 11.93 12.61
CA GLN A 131 -21.77 12.73 12.32
C GLN A 131 -22.54 13.12 13.58
N GLY A 132 -22.05 12.75 14.78
CA GLY A 132 -22.72 13.04 16.06
C GLY A 132 -23.98 12.20 16.30
N GLN A 133 -24.22 11.15 15.50
CA GLN A 133 -25.42 10.30 15.59
C GLN A 133 -25.27 9.13 16.57
N VAL A 134 -24.05 8.85 17.02
CA VAL A 134 -23.73 7.69 17.86
C VAL A 134 -22.91 8.17 19.05
N ALA A 135 -23.31 7.75 20.25
CA ALA A 135 -22.59 8.06 21.47
C ALA A 135 -21.17 7.45 21.43
N TRP A 136 -20.21 8.12 22.08
CA TRP A 136 -18.83 7.66 22.10
C TRP A 136 -18.67 6.23 22.63
N GLU A 137 -19.46 5.87 23.64
CA GLU A 137 -19.42 4.56 24.31
C GLU A 137 -19.86 3.44 23.37
N GLU A 138 -21.01 3.61 22.70
CA GLU A 138 -21.54 2.67 21.70
C GLU A 138 -20.57 2.49 20.52
N TYR A 139 -19.97 3.58 20.05
CA TYR A 139 -18.92 3.53 19.02
C TYR A 139 -17.71 2.72 19.50
N ARG A 140 -17.22 3.01 20.72
CA ARG A 140 -16.04 2.38 21.29
C ARG A 140 -16.24 0.88 21.44
N GLU A 141 -17.39 0.45 21.95
CA GLU A 141 -17.74 -0.97 22.11
C GLU A 141 -17.81 -1.68 20.77
N THR A 142 -18.53 -1.12 19.80
CA THR A 142 -18.66 -1.68 18.46
C THR A 142 -17.31 -1.83 17.77
N VAL A 143 -16.44 -0.82 17.89
CA VAL A 143 -15.08 -0.85 17.33
C VAL A 143 -14.22 -1.90 18.00
N ARG A 144 -14.26 -2.01 19.34
CA ARG A 144 -13.49 -3.00 20.11
C ARG A 144 -13.92 -4.41 19.73
N ALA A 145 -15.22 -4.70 19.80
CA ALA A 145 -15.78 -6.01 19.47
C ALA A 145 -15.41 -6.46 18.04
N ALA A 146 -15.58 -5.59 17.04
CA ALA A 146 -15.21 -5.90 15.67
C ALA A 146 -13.70 -6.12 15.50
N SER A 147 -12.86 -5.36 16.21
CA SER A 147 -11.40 -5.50 16.16
C SER A 147 -10.94 -6.80 16.79
N ASP A 148 -11.52 -7.18 17.92
CA ASP A 148 -11.21 -8.43 18.62
C ASP A 148 -11.58 -9.65 17.80
N GLN A 149 -12.72 -9.62 17.11
CA GLN A 149 -13.10 -10.73 16.26
C GLN A 149 -12.22 -10.87 15.01
N VAL A 150 -11.81 -9.74 14.40
CA VAL A 150 -10.81 -9.79 13.31
C VAL A 150 -9.48 -10.35 13.81
N ARG A 151 -9.06 -10.00 15.03
CA ARG A 151 -7.85 -10.53 15.65
C ARG A 151 -7.97 -12.04 15.89
N LYS A 152 -9.07 -12.49 16.51
CA LYS A 152 -9.36 -13.92 16.74
C LYS A 152 -9.39 -14.72 15.45
N ALA A 153 -10.08 -14.22 14.41
CA ALA A 153 -10.16 -14.90 13.12
C ALA A 153 -8.79 -15.02 12.41
N LYS A 154 -7.97 -13.96 12.48
CA LYS A 154 -6.59 -14.01 11.95
C LYS A 154 -5.75 -15.05 12.69
N ALA A 155 -5.80 -15.08 14.02
CA ALA A 155 -5.04 -16.03 14.83
C ALA A 155 -5.49 -17.48 14.57
N LEU A 156 -6.80 -17.74 14.70
CA LEU A 156 -7.36 -19.08 14.53
C LEU A 156 -7.20 -19.62 13.12
N MET A 157 -7.36 -18.79 12.07
CA MET A 157 -7.35 -19.33 10.72
C MET A 157 -5.99 -19.31 10.04
N ILE A 158 -5.05 -18.46 10.49
CA ILE A 158 -3.68 -18.46 9.96
C ILE A 158 -2.75 -19.25 10.86
N GLU A 159 -2.66 -18.91 12.14
CA GLU A 159 -1.62 -19.43 13.04
C GLU A 159 -1.91 -20.87 13.46
N LEU A 160 -3.16 -21.22 13.76
CA LEU A 160 -3.53 -22.60 14.11
C LEU A 160 -3.37 -23.57 12.93
N ASN A 161 -3.76 -23.14 11.72
CA ASN A 161 -3.59 -23.97 10.51
C ASN A 161 -2.12 -24.15 10.16
N LEU A 162 -1.31 -23.09 10.27
CA LEU A 162 0.15 -23.19 10.10
C LEU A 162 0.81 -24.09 11.14
N ALA A 163 0.34 -24.04 12.40
CA ALA A 163 0.86 -24.88 13.48
C ALA A 163 0.52 -26.36 13.27
N LYS A 164 -0.73 -26.67 12.88
CA LYS A 164 -1.17 -28.04 12.59
C LYS A 164 -0.42 -28.65 11.39
N ASP A 165 -0.23 -27.88 10.33
CA ASP A 165 0.42 -28.36 9.10
C ASP A 165 1.94 -28.21 9.10
N VAL A 166 2.58 -27.81 10.22
CA VAL A 166 4.02 -27.53 10.22
C VAL A 166 4.85 -28.78 9.86
N LYS A 167 4.36 -29.96 10.25
CA LYS A 167 5.00 -31.26 9.99
C LYS A 167 4.88 -31.69 8.53
N GLY A 168 3.75 -31.40 7.88
CA GLY A 168 3.49 -31.74 6.47
C GLY A 168 3.87 -30.65 5.47
N ASN A 169 3.93 -29.39 5.89
CA ASN A 169 4.12 -28.22 5.03
C ASN A 169 5.00 -27.14 5.69
N LYS A 170 6.23 -27.53 6.05
CA LYS A 170 7.24 -26.64 6.67
C LYS A 170 7.51 -25.36 5.87
N LYS A 171 7.37 -25.42 4.54
CA LYS A 171 7.56 -24.28 3.62
C LYS A 171 6.51 -23.17 3.83
N SER A 172 5.27 -23.53 4.17
CA SER A 172 4.19 -22.57 4.44
C SER A 172 4.46 -21.75 5.71
N PHE A 173 5.01 -22.39 6.75
CA PHE A 173 5.40 -21.78 8.01
C PHE A 173 6.51 -20.73 7.83
N TYR A 174 7.62 -21.11 7.19
CA TYR A 174 8.71 -20.14 6.97
C TYR A 174 8.30 -18.98 6.06
N ARG A 175 7.39 -19.20 5.10
CA ARG A 175 6.79 -18.13 4.29
C ARG A 175 5.96 -17.17 5.13
N TYR A 176 5.16 -17.67 6.08
CA TYR A 176 4.42 -16.81 7.01
C TYR A 176 5.36 -15.94 7.86
N VAL A 177 6.40 -16.58 8.44
CA VAL A 177 7.40 -15.88 9.26
C VAL A 177 8.18 -14.84 8.45
N SER A 178 8.53 -15.12 7.19
CA SER A 178 9.22 -14.15 6.34
C SER A 178 8.33 -12.99 5.91
N ASP A 179 7.05 -13.22 5.60
CA ASP A 179 6.10 -12.15 5.30
C ASP A 179 5.83 -11.24 6.50
N LYS A 180 5.88 -11.77 7.73
CA LYS A 180 5.77 -10.98 8.97
C LYS A 180 7.04 -10.19 9.30
N ARG A 181 8.22 -10.70 8.91
CA ARG A 181 9.51 -10.02 9.08
C ARG A 181 9.75 -8.87 8.10
N LYS A 182 8.92 -8.70 7.05
CA LYS A 182 9.00 -7.55 6.14
C LYS A 182 8.57 -6.25 6.84
N THR A 183 9.43 -5.69 7.69
CA THR A 183 9.50 -4.23 7.82
C THR A 183 9.81 -3.70 6.43
N ARG A 184 8.90 -2.89 5.86
CA ARG A 184 9.22 -2.11 4.66
C ARG A 184 10.29 -1.11 5.06
N GLY A 185 11.56 -1.48 4.94
CA GLY A 185 12.60 -0.50 4.70
C GLY A 185 12.14 0.29 3.48
N LYS A 186 11.85 1.58 3.66
CA LYS A 186 11.97 2.50 2.54
C LYS A 186 13.46 2.46 2.21
N CYS A 187 13.85 1.65 1.24
CA CYS A 187 15.11 1.92 0.57
C CYS A 187 14.91 3.29 -0.08
N GLY A 188 15.42 4.34 0.57
CA GLY A 188 15.61 5.63 -0.08
C GLY A 188 16.51 5.38 -1.27
N SER A 189 16.06 5.80 -2.45
CA SER A 189 16.97 6.01 -3.57
C SER A 189 17.92 7.14 -3.18
N PRO A 190 19.26 6.95 -3.26
CA PRO A 190 20.18 8.06 -3.27
C PRO A 190 19.87 8.88 -4.52
N LEU A 191 19.37 10.09 -4.31
CA LEU A 191 19.49 11.15 -5.30
C LEU A 191 20.88 11.72 -5.10
N GLU A 192 21.75 11.52 -6.09
CA GLU A 192 22.82 12.42 -6.51
C GLU A 192 23.23 12.03 -7.93
#